data_AF-A0A957KZT9-F1
#
_entry.id   AF-A0A957KZT9-F1
#
_cell.length_a   1.000
_cell.length_b   1.000
_cell.length_c   1.000
_cell.angle_alpha   90.00
_cell.angle_beta   90.00
_cell.angle_gamma   90.00
#
_symmetry.space_group_name_H-M   'P 1'
#
loop_
_entity.id
_entity.type
_entity.pdbx_description
1 polymer ?
#
loop_
_entity_poly.entity_id
_entity_poly.type
_entity_poly.pdbx_seq_one_letter_code
_entity_poly.pdbx_strand_id
1 'polypeptide(L)'
;DVTLRGAVSIARRAQDPLAELVKIDPQSIGVGLYQHDLNQKALGEALGGVVESVVNQVGVDVNTASAALLTYVAGIGPKLAENIVAHRDSAGRFATRGALYEVSGLGPKAFEQAAGFLRIREGESPFDSSAIHPESYAVAEAVLARARTGMDRPVTEREQALARLQSRTPLPELARQLDAGEPTLQDILEQLVRPGRDPRADAPPPILRSDVLQMADLRPGMILAGTVRNRVDFGAFVDIGVKQDGLLHRSQIPRYADPTVGDVLSVEILSVDSERGRISLGWVGDR
;
A
#
# COMPACT_ATOMS: atom_id res chain seq x y z
N ASP A 1 10.57 29.13 -0.31
CA ASP A 1 9.64 29.43 -1.40
C ASP A 1 8.60 28.30 -1.55
N VAL A 2 7.36 28.63 -1.90
CA VAL A 2 6.27 27.63 -2.01
C VAL A 2 6.51 26.67 -3.17
N THR A 3 7.09 27.14 -4.28
CA THR A 3 7.34 26.31 -5.47
C THR A 3 8.38 25.22 -5.18
N LEU A 4 9.42 25.55 -4.39
CA LEU A 4 10.45 24.59 -3.97
C LEU A 4 9.88 23.47 -3.09
N ARG A 5 8.93 23.78 -2.20
CA ARG A 5 8.27 22.76 -1.36
C ARG A 5 7.46 21.78 -2.21
N GLY A 6 6.79 22.28 -3.24
CA GLY A 6 6.10 21.45 -4.23
C GLY A 6 7.04 20.48 -4.93
N ALA A 7 8.19 20.97 -5.42
CA ALA A 7 9.19 20.13 -6.07
C ALA A 7 9.75 19.03 -5.15
N VAL A 8 10.02 19.35 -3.88
CA VAL A 8 10.46 18.37 -2.88
C VAL A 8 9.38 17.30 -2.64
N SER A 9 8.10 17.68 -2.59
CA SER A 9 7.02 16.71 -2.42
C SER A 9 6.89 15.77 -3.62
N ILE A 10 7.02 16.27 -4.85
CA ILE A 10 7.01 15.44 -6.06
C ILE A 10 8.12 14.40 -6.02
N ALA A 11 9.35 14.81 -5.70
CA ALA A 11 10.49 13.90 -5.61
C ALA A 11 10.28 12.81 -4.55
N ARG A 12 9.71 13.16 -3.39
CA ARG A 12 9.42 12.19 -2.31
C ARG A 12 8.29 11.23 -2.66
N ARG A 13 7.25 11.70 -3.35
CA ARG A 13 6.17 10.81 -3.84
C ARG A 13 6.69 9.77 -4.83
N ALA A 14 7.67 10.13 -5.66
CA ALA A 14 8.30 9.18 -6.57
C ALA A 14 9.10 8.09 -5.82
N GLN A 15 9.60 8.37 -4.62
CA GLN A 15 10.33 7.42 -3.78
C GLN A 15 9.38 6.52 -2.96
N ASP A 16 8.43 7.13 -2.26
CA ASP A 16 7.39 6.43 -1.50
C ASP A 16 6.09 7.26 -1.53
N PRO A 17 5.14 6.93 -2.43
CA PRO A 17 3.89 7.67 -2.54
C PRO A 17 3.12 7.69 -1.23
N LEU A 18 3.08 6.58 -0.51
CA LEU A 18 2.30 6.45 0.72
C LEU A 18 2.84 7.40 1.80
N ALA A 19 4.14 7.35 2.07
CA ALA A 19 4.76 8.15 3.12
C ALA A 19 4.68 9.66 2.88
N GLU A 20 4.49 10.11 1.64
CA GLU A 20 4.37 11.52 1.29
C GLU A 20 2.91 11.98 1.13
N LEU A 21 2.02 11.16 0.57
CA LEU A 21 0.60 11.51 0.37
C LEU A 21 -0.17 11.60 1.70
N VAL A 22 0.18 10.80 2.70
CA VAL A 22 -0.43 10.86 4.05
C VAL A 22 -0.19 12.19 4.78
N LYS A 23 0.72 13.04 4.28
CA LYS A 23 0.97 14.38 4.84
C LYS A 23 -0.02 15.43 4.35
N ILE A 24 -0.86 15.06 3.39
CA ILE A 24 -1.85 15.91 2.75
C ILE A 24 -3.21 15.45 3.27
N ASP A 25 -4.09 16.40 3.55
CA ASP A 25 -5.50 16.07 3.80
C ASP A 25 -6.04 15.22 2.63
N PRO A 26 -6.59 14.02 2.89
CA PRO A 26 -7.06 13.13 1.83
C PRO A 26 -8.02 13.82 0.84
N GLN A 27 -8.84 14.76 1.30
CA GLN A 27 -9.78 15.53 0.45
C GLN A 27 -9.07 16.47 -0.52
N SER A 28 -7.86 16.89 -0.17
CA SER A 28 -7.03 17.81 -0.94
C SER A 28 -6.13 17.12 -1.96
N ILE A 29 -6.13 15.78 -2.03
CA ILE A 29 -5.32 15.02 -3.00
C ILE A 29 -5.86 15.21 -4.44
N GLY A 30 -7.16 15.48 -4.61
CA GLY A 30 -7.77 15.64 -5.93
C GLY A 30 -8.19 14.30 -6.53
N VAL A 31 -9.16 13.63 -5.91
CA VAL A 31 -9.56 12.25 -6.24
C VAL A 31 -10.69 12.16 -7.27
N GLY A 32 -11.28 13.29 -7.67
CA GLY A 32 -12.35 13.30 -8.67
C GLY A 32 -12.77 14.70 -9.14
N LEU A 33 -13.40 14.76 -10.31
CA LEU A 33 -13.78 16.00 -10.99
C LEU A 33 -14.73 16.89 -10.18
N TYR A 34 -15.72 16.28 -9.52
CA TYR A 34 -16.77 16.97 -8.75
C TYR A 34 -16.60 16.79 -7.24
N GLN A 35 -15.37 16.53 -6.76
CA GLN A 35 -15.13 16.24 -5.34
C GLN A 35 -15.60 17.38 -4.40
N HIS A 36 -15.60 18.62 -4.90
CA HIS A 36 -16.01 19.81 -4.15
C HIS A 36 -17.53 19.96 -4.05
N ASP A 37 -18.29 19.29 -4.92
CA ASP A 37 -19.75 19.32 -4.95
C ASP A 37 -20.38 18.25 -4.04
N LEU A 38 -19.55 17.36 -3.48
CA LEU A 38 -19.96 16.31 -2.55
C LEU A 38 -20.09 16.83 -1.12
N ASN A 39 -20.76 16.06 -0.26
CA ASN A 39 -20.73 16.28 1.18
C ASN A 39 -19.30 16.09 1.71
N GLN A 40 -18.65 17.18 2.10
CA GLN A 40 -17.25 17.18 2.50
C GLN A 40 -16.99 16.35 3.76
N LYS A 41 -17.94 16.24 4.69
CA LYS A 41 -17.75 15.39 5.87
C LYS A 41 -17.71 13.92 5.50
N ALA A 42 -18.69 13.48 4.70
CA ALA A 42 -18.77 12.09 4.26
C ALA A 42 -17.58 11.70 3.35
N LEU A 43 -17.14 12.63 2.50
CA LEU A 43 -15.95 12.44 1.67
C LEU A 43 -14.69 12.28 2.53
N GLY A 44 -14.52 13.13 3.54
CA GLY A 44 -13.38 13.05 4.46
C GLY A 44 -13.34 11.74 5.24
N GLU A 45 -14.49 11.27 5.76
CA GLU A 45 -14.60 9.97 6.44
C GLU A 45 -14.26 8.80 5.50
N ALA A 46 -14.80 8.81 4.28
CA ALA A 46 -14.54 7.75 3.31
C ALA A 46 -13.06 7.69 2.89
N LEU A 47 -12.47 8.85 2.54
CA LEU A 47 -11.06 8.91 2.14
C LEU A 47 -10.12 8.60 3.31
N GLY A 48 -10.45 9.07 4.53
CA GLY A 48 -9.73 8.73 5.75
C GLY A 48 -9.68 7.22 5.98
N GLY A 49 -10.81 6.52 5.81
CA GLY A 49 -10.88 5.06 5.92
C GLY A 49 -10.05 4.32 4.87
N VAL A 50 -9.97 4.84 3.63
CA VAL A 50 -9.07 4.28 2.61
C VAL A 50 -7.61 4.46 3.01
N VAL A 51 -7.23 5.63 3.51
CA VAL A 51 -5.85 5.89 3.96
C VAL A 51 -5.48 4.98 5.12
N GLU A 52 -6.35 4.84 6.13
CA GLU A 52 -6.16 3.90 7.24
C GLU A 52 -6.00 2.47 6.72
N SER A 53 -6.88 2.00 5.83
CA SER A 53 -6.81 0.65 5.28
C SER A 53 -5.47 0.39 4.56
N VAL A 54 -5.03 1.32 3.70
CA VAL A 54 -3.77 1.18 2.95
C VAL A 54 -2.56 1.23 3.88
N VAL A 55 -2.53 2.15 4.86
CA VAL A 55 -1.42 2.26 5.81
C VAL A 55 -1.26 0.99 6.64
N ASN A 56 -2.36 0.42 7.13
CA ASN A 56 -2.32 -0.79 7.95
C ASN A 56 -2.04 -2.05 7.10
N GLN A 57 -2.55 -2.13 5.87
CA GLN A 57 -2.22 -3.21 4.94
C GLN A 57 -0.72 -3.20 4.58
N VAL A 58 -0.16 -2.02 4.32
CA VAL A 58 1.26 -1.88 3.99
C VAL A 58 2.12 -2.05 5.23
N GLY A 59 1.68 -1.62 6.42
CA GLY A 59 2.41 -1.58 7.69
C GLY A 59 3.54 -0.55 7.73
N VAL A 60 3.96 -0.15 8.92
CA VAL A 60 4.79 1.05 9.14
C VAL A 60 6.02 0.72 9.99
N ASP A 61 7.22 1.12 9.55
CA ASP A 61 8.42 1.03 10.38
C ASP A 61 8.44 2.15 11.42
N VAL A 62 8.25 1.80 12.69
CA VAL A 62 8.11 2.76 13.79
C VAL A 62 9.36 3.62 14.01
N ASN A 63 10.54 3.10 13.63
CA ASN A 63 11.81 3.80 13.79
C ASN A 63 12.09 4.84 12.71
N THR A 64 11.35 4.83 11.59
CA THR A 64 11.58 5.75 10.47
C THR A 64 10.33 6.55 10.09
N ALA A 65 9.15 6.08 10.47
CA ALA A 65 7.90 6.74 10.14
C ALA A 65 7.77 8.15 10.74
N SER A 66 7.08 9.00 9.99
CA SER A 66 6.66 10.32 10.45
C SER A 66 5.41 10.23 11.31
N ALA A 67 5.16 11.26 12.15
CA ALA A 67 3.93 11.34 12.93
C ALA A 67 2.66 11.32 12.05
N ALA A 68 2.71 11.93 10.86
CA ALA A 68 1.59 11.91 9.91
C ALA A 68 1.23 10.48 9.46
N LEU A 69 2.24 9.66 9.16
CA LEU A 69 2.02 8.25 8.78
C LEU A 69 1.53 7.42 9.96
N LEU A 70 2.13 7.60 11.14
CA LEU A 70 1.74 6.88 12.35
C LEU A 70 0.29 7.17 12.79
N THR A 71 -0.23 8.37 12.48
CA THR A 71 -1.62 8.77 12.81
C THR A 71 -2.67 7.91 12.11
N TYR A 72 -2.32 7.21 11.04
CA TYR A 72 -3.22 6.31 10.32
C TYR A 72 -3.03 4.83 10.69
N VAL A 73 -2.14 4.52 11.64
CA VAL A 73 -2.00 3.16 12.19
C VAL A 73 -3.17 2.91 13.14
N ALA A 74 -3.79 1.73 13.03
CA ALA A 74 -4.92 1.35 13.87
C ALA A 74 -4.56 1.49 15.36
N GLY A 75 -5.42 2.16 16.13
CA GLY A 75 -5.17 2.44 17.56
C GLY A 75 -4.20 3.59 17.84
N ILE A 76 -3.59 4.21 16.83
CA ILE A 76 -2.68 5.35 16.99
C ILE A 76 -3.34 6.64 16.48
N GLY A 77 -3.69 7.53 17.39
CA GLY A 77 -4.16 8.88 17.05
C GLY A 77 -3.03 9.91 16.91
N PRO A 78 -3.35 11.16 16.49
CA PRO A 78 -2.36 12.22 16.27
C PRO A 78 -1.43 12.45 17.48
N LYS A 79 -2.01 12.50 18.68
CA LYS A 79 -1.23 12.74 19.90
C LYS A 79 -0.28 11.60 20.23
N LEU A 80 -0.71 10.36 20.00
CA LEU A 80 0.12 9.19 20.26
C LEU A 80 1.23 9.07 19.23
N ALA A 81 0.96 9.40 17.96
CA ALA A 81 1.98 9.49 16.91
C ALA A 81 3.08 10.50 17.25
N GLU A 82 2.74 11.69 17.77
CA GLU A 82 3.72 12.65 18.27
C GLU A 82 4.55 12.08 19.42
N ASN A 83 3.91 11.41 20.39
CA ASN A 83 4.60 10.83 21.54
C ASN A 83 5.56 9.71 21.13
N ILE A 84 5.20 8.88 20.16
CA ILE A 84 6.09 7.82 19.61
C ILE A 84 7.34 8.46 19.01
N VAL A 85 7.18 9.50 18.18
CA VAL A 85 8.33 10.21 17.57
C VAL A 85 9.18 10.88 18.64
N ALA A 86 8.58 11.58 19.60
CA ALA A 86 9.30 12.24 20.68
C ALA A 86 10.07 11.25 21.57
N HIS A 87 9.49 10.08 21.85
CA HIS A 87 10.17 9.02 22.58
C HIS A 87 11.38 8.52 21.78
N ARG A 88 11.20 8.20 20.48
CA ARG A 88 12.30 7.75 19.62
C ARG A 88 13.44 8.78 19.52
N ASP A 89 13.09 10.05 19.42
CA ASP A 89 14.07 11.14 19.27
C ASP A 89 14.88 11.37 20.57
N SER A 90 14.34 11.00 21.74
CA SER A 90 14.98 11.20 23.05
C SER A 90 15.64 9.94 23.62
N ALA A 91 15.00 8.78 23.51
CA ALA A 91 15.48 7.49 24.02
C ALA A 91 16.24 6.66 22.97
N GLY A 92 16.14 7.04 21.69
CA GLY A 92 16.73 6.30 20.57
C GLY A 92 15.73 5.34 19.92
N ARG A 93 16.27 4.44 19.09
CA ARG A 93 15.45 3.51 18.29
C ARG A 93 14.82 2.44 19.18
N PHE A 94 13.59 2.03 18.87
CA PHE A 94 12.94 0.88 19.48
C PHE A 94 13.62 -0.41 19.00
N ALA A 95 14.10 -1.23 19.95
CA ALA A 95 14.73 -2.52 19.66
C ALA A 95 13.70 -3.66 19.54
N THR A 96 12.57 -3.56 20.24
CA THR A 96 11.46 -4.52 20.22
C THR A 96 10.12 -3.80 20.33
N ARG A 97 9.03 -4.46 19.91
CA ARG A 97 7.67 -3.93 20.08
C ARG A 97 7.33 -3.73 21.55
N GLY A 98 7.86 -4.56 22.44
CA GLY A 98 7.69 -4.40 23.89
C GLY A 98 8.14 -3.03 24.41
N ALA A 99 9.17 -2.43 23.82
CA ALA A 99 9.63 -1.08 24.19
C ALA A 99 8.61 0.02 23.90
N LEU A 100 7.60 -0.22 23.05
CA LEU A 100 6.54 0.75 22.79
C LEU A 100 5.69 1.06 24.03
N TYR A 101 5.65 0.16 25.02
CA TYR A 101 4.96 0.41 26.29
C TYR A 101 5.58 1.56 27.10
N GLU A 102 6.82 1.95 26.79
CA GLU A 102 7.49 3.10 27.42
C GLU A 102 7.04 4.45 26.83
N VAL A 103 6.28 4.42 25.73
CA VAL A 103 5.72 5.62 25.12
C VAL A 103 4.55 6.15 25.95
N SER A 104 4.66 7.42 26.35
CA SER A 104 3.59 8.08 27.11
C SER A 104 2.26 8.06 26.35
N GLY A 105 1.20 7.60 27.02
CA GLY A 105 -0.14 7.49 26.44
C GLY A 105 -0.40 6.22 25.63
N LEU A 106 0.60 5.35 25.42
CA LEU A 106 0.40 4.05 24.78
C LEU A 106 -0.04 3.01 25.80
N GLY A 107 -1.37 2.84 25.95
CA GLY A 107 -1.95 1.84 26.84
C GLY A 107 -2.04 0.43 26.21
N PRO A 108 -2.36 -0.61 27.00
CA PRO A 108 -2.46 -1.99 26.53
C PRO A 108 -3.37 -2.20 25.33
N LYS A 109 -4.55 -1.56 25.33
CA LYS A 109 -5.50 -1.64 24.21
C LYS A 109 -4.98 -0.95 22.95
N ALA A 110 -4.32 0.19 23.08
CA ALA A 110 -3.74 0.89 21.93
C ALA A 110 -2.59 0.06 21.34
N PHE A 111 -1.77 -0.55 22.20
CA PHE A 111 -0.72 -1.47 21.78
C PHE A 111 -1.29 -2.68 21.03
N GLU A 112 -2.29 -3.36 21.59
CA GLU A 112 -2.96 -4.52 20.97
C GLU A 112 -3.52 -4.18 19.57
N GLN A 113 -4.11 -3.00 19.39
CA GLN A 113 -4.63 -2.59 18.10
C GLN A 113 -3.52 -2.23 17.09
N ALA A 114 -2.38 -1.70 17.56
CA ALA A 114 -1.34 -1.16 16.68
C ALA A 114 -0.20 -2.15 16.38
N ALA A 115 0.10 -3.07 17.29
CA ALA A 115 1.36 -3.81 17.29
C ALA A 115 1.60 -4.63 16.02
N GLY A 116 0.54 -5.20 15.43
CA GLY A 116 0.64 -5.99 14.20
C GLY A 116 1.01 -5.16 12.96
N PHE A 117 0.74 -3.85 13.00
CA PHE A 117 0.98 -2.91 11.90
C PHE A 117 2.29 -2.14 12.05
N LEU A 118 2.84 -2.08 13.27
CA LEU A 118 4.13 -1.46 13.56
C LEU A 118 5.27 -2.47 13.38
N ARG A 119 6.24 -2.15 12.54
CA ARG A 119 7.42 -2.97 12.29
C ARG A 119 8.65 -2.36 12.91
N ILE A 120 9.56 -3.22 13.34
CA ILE A 120 10.92 -2.84 13.75
C ILE A 120 11.88 -3.62 12.87
N ARG A 121 12.49 -2.91 11.93
CA ARG A 121 13.58 -3.46 11.10
C ARG A 121 14.85 -3.46 11.92
N GLU A 122 15.63 -4.54 11.79
CA GLU A 122 16.90 -4.71 12.51
C GLU A 122 16.73 -4.67 14.05
N GLY A 123 15.58 -5.11 14.55
CA GLY A 123 15.31 -5.27 15.98
C GLY A 123 15.88 -6.56 16.56
N GLU A 124 15.72 -6.72 17.87
CA GLU A 124 16.17 -7.92 18.60
C GLU A 124 15.24 -9.12 18.38
N SER A 125 13.94 -8.87 18.29
CA SER A 125 12.93 -9.90 18.00
C SER A 125 12.82 -10.12 16.49
N PRO A 126 12.98 -11.36 15.98
CA PRO A 126 12.91 -11.62 14.56
C PRO A 126 11.50 -11.43 13.98
N PHE A 127 10.45 -11.55 14.80
CA PHE A 127 9.06 -11.43 14.37
C PHE A 127 8.60 -9.98 14.24
N ASP A 128 9.28 -9.03 14.89
CA ASP A 128 8.90 -7.61 14.89
C ASP A 128 9.06 -6.96 13.50
N SER A 129 9.79 -7.60 12.60
CA SER A 129 9.90 -7.22 11.19
C SER A 129 8.71 -7.70 10.33
N SER A 130 7.84 -8.55 10.87
CA SER A 130 6.71 -9.19 10.20
C SER A 130 5.35 -8.63 10.63
N ALA A 131 4.28 -9.05 9.97
CA ALA A 131 2.90 -8.75 10.40
C ALA A 131 2.36 -9.70 11.48
N ILE A 132 3.16 -10.68 11.96
CA ILE A 132 2.75 -11.57 13.06
C ILE A 132 2.51 -10.71 14.30
N HIS A 133 1.30 -10.76 14.86
CA HIS A 133 0.97 -10.02 16.07
C HIS A 133 1.69 -10.63 17.30
N PRO A 134 2.14 -9.82 18.31
CA PRO A 134 2.79 -10.35 19.51
C PRO A 134 2.02 -11.43 20.26
N GLU A 135 0.69 -11.42 20.22
CA GLU A 135 -0.14 -12.48 20.82
C GLU A 135 0.10 -13.86 20.19
N SER A 136 0.60 -13.88 18.96
CA SER A 136 0.85 -15.09 18.17
C SER A 136 2.32 -15.52 18.14
N TYR A 137 3.21 -14.87 18.91
CA TYR A 137 4.64 -15.22 18.91
C TYR A 137 4.89 -16.65 19.38
N ALA A 138 4.19 -17.07 20.45
CA ALA A 138 4.29 -18.44 20.95
C ALA A 138 3.89 -19.49 19.87
N VAL A 139 2.87 -19.18 19.06
CA VAL A 139 2.44 -20.05 17.95
C VAL A 139 3.52 -20.08 16.86
N ALA A 140 4.05 -18.92 16.46
CA ALA A 140 5.11 -18.83 15.45
C ALA A 140 6.38 -19.60 15.86
N GLU A 141 6.80 -19.47 17.12
CA GLU A 141 7.92 -20.23 17.68
C GLU A 141 7.64 -21.74 17.66
N ALA A 142 6.44 -22.17 18.04
CA ALA A 142 6.06 -23.58 18.03
C ALA A 142 6.02 -24.18 16.60
N VAL A 143 5.62 -23.38 15.60
CA VAL A 143 5.69 -23.76 14.18
C VAL A 143 7.14 -23.98 13.75
N LEU A 144 8.03 -23.01 14.03
CA LEU A 144 9.45 -23.11 13.70
C LEU A 144 10.11 -24.33 14.36
N ALA A 145 9.81 -24.57 15.64
CA ALA A 145 10.30 -25.73 16.38
C ALA A 145 9.84 -27.06 15.75
N ARG A 146 8.56 -27.18 15.39
CA ARG A 146 8.02 -28.38 14.71
C ARG A 146 8.63 -28.60 13.33
N ALA A 147 8.86 -27.52 12.59
CA ALA A 147 9.53 -27.55 11.29
C ALA A 147 11.06 -27.76 11.41
N ARG A 148 11.62 -27.67 12.62
CA ARG A 148 13.06 -27.77 12.92
C ARG A 148 13.87 -26.74 12.11
N THR A 149 13.38 -25.51 12.08
CA THR A 149 14.00 -24.37 11.39
C THR A 149 13.93 -23.12 12.28
N GLY A 150 14.48 -22.00 11.81
CA GLY A 150 14.54 -20.74 12.56
C GLY A 150 14.49 -19.52 11.64
N MET A 151 14.29 -18.34 12.23
CA MET A 151 14.24 -17.07 11.48
C MET A 151 15.60 -16.65 10.91
N ASP A 152 16.68 -17.20 11.47
CA ASP A 152 18.08 -17.05 11.04
C ASP A 152 18.42 -17.85 9.77
N ARG A 153 17.58 -18.82 9.39
CA ARG A 153 17.80 -19.65 8.21
C ARG A 153 17.45 -18.93 6.91
N PRO A 154 18.12 -19.26 5.79
CA PRO A 154 17.74 -18.78 4.46
C PRO A 154 16.26 -19.04 4.18
N VAL A 155 15.60 -18.08 3.53
CA VAL A 155 14.16 -18.16 3.21
C VAL A 155 13.81 -19.46 2.49
N THR A 156 14.65 -19.90 1.55
CA THR A 156 14.45 -21.14 0.78
C THR A 156 14.48 -22.40 1.65
N GLU A 157 15.40 -22.48 2.61
CA GLU A 157 15.47 -23.61 3.56
C GLU A 157 14.27 -23.61 4.51
N ARG A 158 13.90 -22.43 5.01
CA ARG A 158 12.73 -22.25 5.89
C ARG A 158 11.43 -22.61 5.19
N GLU A 159 11.23 -22.15 3.96
CA GLU A 159 10.07 -22.49 3.12
C GLU A 159 9.96 -24.00 2.89
N GLN A 160 11.07 -24.67 2.54
CA GLN A 160 11.10 -26.13 2.38
C GLN A 160 10.78 -26.87 3.68
N ALA A 161 11.28 -26.41 4.83
CA ALA A 161 11.00 -27.00 6.12
C ALA A 161 9.51 -26.88 6.50
N LEU A 162 8.92 -25.69 6.27
CA LEU A 162 7.49 -25.44 6.51
C LEU A 162 6.60 -26.25 5.56
N ALA A 163 6.99 -26.39 4.28
CA ALA A 163 6.27 -27.23 3.33
C ALA A 163 6.31 -28.72 3.74
N ARG A 164 7.46 -29.21 4.21
CA ARG A 164 7.57 -30.58 4.75
C ARG A 164 6.69 -30.79 5.98
N LEU A 165 6.62 -29.80 6.90
CA LEU A 165 5.72 -29.86 8.04
C LEU A 165 4.26 -29.98 7.56
N GLN A 166 3.82 -29.10 6.66
CA GLN A 166 2.46 -29.10 6.12
C GLN A 166 2.09 -30.39 5.37
N SER A 167 3.06 -31.03 4.71
CA SER A 167 2.85 -32.33 4.05
C SER A 167 2.60 -33.49 5.04
N ARG A 168 3.13 -33.38 6.27
CA ARG A 168 2.97 -34.39 7.33
C ARG A 168 1.79 -34.10 8.24
N THR A 169 1.52 -32.81 8.44
CA THR A 169 0.46 -32.32 9.32
C THR A 169 -0.26 -31.20 8.58
N PRO A 170 -1.40 -31.50 7.93
CA PRO A 170 -2.20 -30.51 7.22
C PRO A 170 -2.60 -29.34 8.12
N LEU A 171 -2.86 -28.19 7.51
CA LEU A 171 -3.12 -26.93 8.20
C LEU A 171 -4.22 -27.02 9.30
N PRO A 172 -5.39 -27.65 9.09
CA PRO A 172 -6.42 -27.76 10.14
C PRO A 172 -5.96 -28.55 11.37
N GLU A 173 -5.20 -29.63 11.15
CA GLU A 173 -4.66 -30.48 12.20
C GLU A 173 -3.58 -29.74 12.99
N LEU A 174 -2.69 -29.02 12.28
CA LEU A 174 -1.64 -28.21 12.90
C LEU A 174 -2.24 -27.06 13.72
N ALA A 175 -3.25 -26.38 13.20
CA ALA A 175 -3.97 -25.30 13.88
C ALA A 175 -4.58 -25.78 15.20
N ARG A 176 -5.28 -26.93 15.18
CA ARG A 176 -5.84 -27.57 16.38
C ARG A 176 -4.77 -27.96 17.40
N GLN A 177 -3.61 -28.45 16.95
CA GLN A 177 -2.50 -28.82 17.83
C GLN A 177 -1.79 -27.63 18.47
N LEU A 178 -1.89 -26.45 17.87
CA LEU A 178 -1.26 -25.21 18.32
C LEU A 178 -2.25 -24.26 19.03
N ASP A 179 -3.52 -24.66 19.16
CA ASP A 179 -4.61 -23.83 19.69
C ASP A 179 -4.73 -22.48 18.96
N ALA A 180 -4.59 -22.53 17.63
CA ALA A 180 -4.67 -21.36 16.76
C ALA A 180 -5.82 -21.51 15.75
N GLY A 181 -6.38 -20.39 15.30
CA GLY A 181 -7.31 -20.37 14.17
C GLY A 181 -6.58 -20.73 12.87
N GLU A 182 -7.27 -21.42 11.96
CA GLU A 182 -6.70 -21.79 10.65
C GLU A 182 -6.24 -20.56 9.84
N PRO A 183 -7.02 -19.45 9.72
CA PRO A 183 -6.58 -18.25 9.02
C PRO A 183 -5.32 -17.64 9.66
N THR A 184 -5.29 -17.54 11.00
CA THR A 184 -4.15 -17.02 11.74
C THR A 184 -2.89 -17.85 11.50
N LEU A 185 -3.00 -19.18 11.51
CA LEU A 185 -1.86 -20.05 11.24
C LEU A 185 -1.37 -19.91 9.79
N GLN A 186 -2.28 -19.76 8.83
CA GLN A 186 -1.93 -19.51 7.44
C GLN A 186 -1.13 -18.21 7.29
N ASP A 187 -1.59 -17.12 7.92
CA ASP A 187 -0.90 -15.84 7.89
C ASP A 187 0.47 -15.91 8.57
N ILE A 188 0.58 -16.63 9.70
CA ILE A 188 1.86 -16.87 10.38
C ILE A 188 2.82 -17.61 9.44
N LEU A 189 2.38 -18.67 8.76
CA LEU A 189 3.22 -19.44 7.85
C LEU A 189 3.74 -18.57 6.69
N GLU A 190 2.88 -17.71 6.11
CA GLU A 190 3.29 -16.78 5.06
C GLU A 190 4.32 -15.76 5.58
N GLN A 191 4.05 -15.15 6.74
CA GLN A 191 4.95 -14.17 7.35
C GLN A 191 6.28 -14.77 7.81
N LEU A 192 6.30 -16.04 8.21
CA LEU A 192 7.55 -16.75 8.50
C LEU A 192 8.38 -16.89 7.22
N VAL A 193 7.79 -17.17 6.05
CA VAL A 193 8.57 -17.23 4.80
C VAL A 193 9.02 -15.83 4.36
N ARG A 194 8.09 -14.86 4.30
CA ARG A 194 8.33 -13.51 3.78
C ARG A 194 7.97 -12.43 4.82
N PRO A 195 8.78 -12.26 5.88
CA PRO A 195 8.46 -11.30 6.93
C PRO A 195 8.43 -9.88 6.39
N GLY A 196 7.32 -9.18 6.62
CA GLY A 196 7.20 -7.77 6.28
C GLY A 196 7.18 -7.50 4.77
N ARG A 197 6.75 -8.49 3.96
CA ARG A 197 6.51 -8.32 2.53
C ARG A 197 5.62 -7.09 2.30
N ASP A 198 6.11 -6.17 1.47
CA ASP A 198 5.33 -5.02 1.05
C ASP A 198 4.31 -5.47 -0.02
N PRO A 199 2.99 -5.36 0.21
CA PRO A 199 1.98 -5.74 -0.77
C PRO A 199 2.05 -4.89 -2.05
N ARG A 200 2.69 -3.72 -2.00
CA ARG A 200 2.86 -2.84 -3.17
C ARG A 200 3.94 -3.35 -4.13
N ALA A 201 4.83 -4.24 -3.69
CA ALA A 201 5.87 -4.79 -4.55
C ALA A 201 5.31 -5.66 -5.68
N ASP A 202 4.10 -6.18 -5.51
CA ASP A 202 3.39 -6.96 -6.54
C ASP A 202 2.61 -6.07 -7.52
N ALA A 203 2.51 -4.76 -7.26
CA ALA A 203 1.83 -3.82 -8.13
C ALA A 203 2.66 -3.56 -9.42
N PRO A 204 2.00 -3.36 -10.57
CA PRO A 204 2.72 -3.05 -11.81
C PRO A 204 3.56 -1.77 -11.64
N PRO A 205 4.81 -1.77 -12.12
CA PRO A 205 5.67 -0.59 -11.99
C PRO A 205 5.08 0.59 -12.77
N PRO A 206 5.28 1.83 -12.29
CA PRO A 206 4.86 2.99 -13.03
C PRO A 206 5.56 3.02 -14.39
N ILE A 207 4.81 3.30 -15.45
CA ILE A 207 5.36 3.44 -16.80
C ILE A 207 6.12 4.75 -16.86
N LEU A 208 7.44 4.67 -16.78
CA LEU A 208 8.33 5.80 -17.01
C LEU A 208 8.43 6.03 -18.53
N ARG A 209 7.67 7.00 -19.05
CA ARG A 209 7.87 7.46 -20.43
C ARG A 209 9.11 8.34 -20.53
N SER A 210 9.92 8.07 -21.54
CA SER A 210 11.18 8.79 -21.83
C SER A 210 10.94 10.10 -22.59
N ASP A 211 9.77 10.22 -23.21
CA ASP A 211 9.32 11.34 -24.01
C ASP A 211 8.24 12.13 -23.26
N VAL A 212 8.56 13.37 -22.88
CA VAL A 212 7.56 14.33 -22.41
C VAL A 212 6.74 14.75 -23.63
N LEU A 213 5.65 14.04 -23.89
CA LEU A 213 4.71 14.40 -24.95
C LEU A 213 3.91 15.62 -24.50
N GLN A 214 3.91 16.68 -25.32
CA GLN A 214 2.95 17.77 -25.18
C GLN A 214 1.70 17.44 -25.99
N MET A 215 0.59 18.11 -25.70
CA MET A 215 -0.66 17.92 -26.46
C MET A 215 -0.48 18.18 -27.97
N ALA A 216 0.47 19.06 -28.33
CA ALA A 216 0.84 19.35 -29.71
C ALA A 216 1.54 18.18 -30.43
N ASP A 217 2.16 17.27 -29.69
CA ASP A 217 2.87 16.12 -30.24
C ASP A 217 1.93 14.93 -30.50
N LEU A 218 0.71 14.99 -29.96
CA LEU A 218 -0.29 13.95 -30.12
C LEU A 218 -0.90 13.98 -31.52
N ARG A 219 -0.88 12.82 -32.19
CA ARG A 219 -1.50 12.63 -33.51
C ARG A 219 -2.51 11.49 -33.46
N PRO A 220 -3.65 11.62 -34.17
CA PRO A 220 -4.53 10.49 -34.38
C PRO A 220 -3.78 9.28 -34.96
N GLY A 221 -4.09 8.08 -34.48
CA GLY A 221 -3.43 6.83 -34.86
C GLY A 221 -2.22 6.44 -34.00
N MET A 222 -1.77 7.32 -33.09
CA MET A 222 -0.71 6.95 -32.14
C MET A 222 -1.24 5.95 -31.12
N ILE A 223 -0.49 4.86 -30.91
CA ILE A 223 -0.76 3.89 -29.85
C ILE A 223 0.16 4.18 -28.68
N LEU A 224 -0.44 4.35 -27.51
CA LEU A 224 0.25 4.71 -26.28
C LEU A 224 -0.22 3.79 -25.16
N ALA A 225 0.68 3.45 -24.25
CA ALA A 225 0.27 2.90 -22.97
C ALA A 225 -0.27 4.03 -22.09
N GLY A 226 -1.37 3.76 -21.38
CA GLY A 226 -1.96 4.71 -20.45
C GLY A 226 -2.60 4.01 -19.25
N THR A 227 -2.70 4.74 -18.14
CA THR A 227 -3.23 4.21 -16.88
C THR A 227 -4.61 4.78 -16.63
N VAL A 228 -5.59 3.93 -16.33
CA VAL A 228 -6.95 4.36 -15.99
C VAL A 228 -6.92 5.14 -14.67
N ARG A 229 -7.23 6.44 -14.69
CA ARG A 229 -7.32 7.26 -13.47
C ARG A 229 -8.71 7.27 -12.86
N ASN A 230 -9.74 7.18 -13.69
CA ASN A 230 -11.12 7.29 -13.23
C ASN A 230 -12.08 6.54 -14.17
N ARG A 231 -13.20 6.05 -13.63
CA ARG A 231 -14.26 5.38 -14.38
C ARG A 231 -15.59 6.08 -14.18
N VAL A 232 -16.34 6.21 -15.26
CA VAL A 232 -17.67 6.82 -15.31
C VAL A 232 -18.61 5.96 -16.15
N ASP A 233 -19.92 6.14 -16.04
CA ASP A 233 -20.90 5.28 -16.71
C ASP A 233 -20.74 5.22 -18.25
N PHE A 234 -20.20 6.30 -18.82
CA PHE A 234 -19.99 6.46 -20.26
C PHE A 234 -18.56 6.15 -20.74
N GLY A 235 -17.63 5.74 -19.84
CA GLY A 235 -16.26 5.42 -20.23
C GLY A 235 -15.23 5.47 -19.11
N ALA A 236 -13.97 5.55 -19.48
CA ALA A 236 -12.84 5.65 -18.56
C ALA A 236 -11.93 6.82 -18.95
N PHE A 237 -11.41 7.53 -17.97
CA PHE A 237 -10.36 8.54 -18.16
C PHE A 237 -9.00 7.88 -17.99
N VAL A 238 -8.17 7.97 -19.03
CA VAL A 238 -6.88 7.31 -19.11
C VAL A 238 -5.79 8.37 -19.23
N ASP A 239 -4.81 8.27 -18.34
CA ASP A 239 -3.60 9.08 -18.37
C ASP A 239 -2.65 8.54 -19.44
N ILE A 240 -2.45 9.33 -20.48
CA ILE A 240 -1.48 9.03 -21.55
C ILE A 240 -0.21 9.89 -21.45
N GLY A 241 0.14 10.35 -20.24
CA GLY A 241 1.41 11.02 -19.96
C GLY A 241 1.47 12.47 -20.44
N VAL A 242 0.32 13.07 -20.74
CA VAL A 242 0.19 14.51 -20.99
C VAL A 242 -0.61 15.15 -19.86
N LYS A 243 -0.62 16.48 -19.76
CA LYS A 243 -1.32 17.21 -18.69
C LYS A 243 -2.83 16.89 -18.60
N GLN A 244 -3.40 16.41 -19.69
CA GLN A 244 -4.83 16.22 -19.88
C GLN A 244 -5.17 14.74 -20.10
N ASP A 245 -6.16 14.24 -19.38
CA ASP A 245 -6.57 12.83 -19.52
C ASP A 245 -7.36 12.61 -20.81
N GLY A 246 -7.14 11.46 -21.44
CA GLY A 246 -7.92 11.03 -22.59
C GLY A 246 -9.17 10.27 -22.16
N LEU A 247 -10.27 10.49 -22.87
CA LEU A 247 -11.52 9.77 -22.66
C LEU A 247 -11.59 8.54 -23.56
N LEU A 248 -11.63 7.38 -22.94
CA LEU A 248 -11.96 6.11 -23.57
C LEU A 248 -13.47 5.84 -23.41
N HIS A 249 -14.23 6.11 -24.46
CA HIS A 249 -15.68 5.96 -24.42
C HIS A 249 -16.09 4.49 -24.33
N ARG A 250 -17.21 4.16 -23.65
CA ARG A 250 -17.69 2.78 -23.46
C ARG A 250 -17.87 2.01 -24.78
N SER A 251 -18.22 2.69 -25.87
CA SER A 251 -18.33 2.07 -27.19
C SER A 251 -17.00 1.59 -27.77
N GLN A 252 -15.88 2.14 -27.30
CA GLN A 252 -14.53 1.78 -27.69
C GLN A 252 -13.90 0.75 -26.75
N ILE A 253 -14.58 0.37 -25.67
CA ILE A 253 -14.14 -0.68 -24.74
C ILE A 253 -14.73 -2.02 -25.22
N PRO A 254 -13.93 -3.07 -25.40
CA PRO A 254 -14.44 -4.39 -25.76
C PRO A 254 -15.48 -4.87 -24.74
N ARG A 255 -16.56 -5.53 -25.20
CA ARG A 255 -17.65 -5.98 -24.30
C ARG A 255 -17.19 -6.96 -23.21
N TYR A 256 -16.06 -7.62 -23.42
CA TYR A 256 -15.46 -8.56 -22.47
C TYR A 256 -14.47 -7.91 -21.50
N ALA A 257 -14.10 -6.64 -21.70
CA ALA A 257 -13.16 -5.92 -20.87
C ALA A 257 -13.90 -4.96 -19.93
N ASP A 258 -13.56 -4.97 -18.64
CA ASP A 258 -14.01 -3.98 -17.66
C ASP A 258 -12.78 -3.33 -17.00
N PRO A 259 -12.21 -2.26 -17.61
CA PRO A 259 -11.06 -1.60 -17.03
C PRO A 259 -11.39 -1.01 -15.65
N THR A 260 -10.51 -1.26 -14.71
CA THR A 260 -10.53 -0.75 -13.34
C THR A 260 -9.51 0.36 -13.17
N VAL A 261 -9.71 1.21 -12.16
CA VAL A 261 -8.77 2.30 -11.85
C VAL A 261 -7.42 1.70 -11.47
N GLY A 262 -6.35 2.17 -12.11
CA GLY A 262 -5.00 1.61 -11.99
C GLY A 262 -4.60 0.67 -13.11
N ASP A 263 -5.55 0.18 -13.94
CA ASP A 263 -5.21 -0.70 -15.06
C ASP A 263 -4.38 0.03 -16.11
N VAL A 264 -3.39 -0.69 -16.63
CA VAL A 264 -2.53 -0.25 -17.74
C VAL A 264 -3.12 -0.79 -19.04
N LEU A 265 -3.47 0.12 -19.94
CA LEU A 265 -4.10 -0.18 -21.21
C LEU A 265 -3.25 0.32 -22.37
N SER A 266 -3.27 -0.41 -23.49
CA SER A 266 -2.83 0.14 -24.77
C SER A 266 -4.01 0.85 -25.42
N VAL A 267 -3.85 2.13 -25.71
CA VAL A 267 -4.90 2.99 -26.28
C VAL A 267 -4.41 3.68 -27.54
N GLU A 268 -5.29 3.79 -28.53
CA GLU A 268 -5.06 4.56 -29.76
C GLU A 268 -5.70 5.93 -29.63
N ILE A 269 -5.00 6.97 -30.08
CA ILE A 269 -5.57 8.32 -30.17
C ILE A 269 -6.51 8.38 -31.38
N LEU A 270 -7.80 8.57 -31.14
CA LEU A 270 -8.80 8.74 -32.21
C LEU A 270 -8.87 10.20 -32.67
N SER A 271 -8.84 11.14 -31.73
CA SER A 271 -8.88 12.56 -32.03
C SER A 271 -8.27 13.40 -30.90
N VAL A 272 -7.73 14.56 -31.27
CA VAL A 272 -7.15 15.53 -30.35
C VAL A 272 -7.74 16.90 -30.67
N ASP A 273 -8.41 17.51 -29.69
CA ASP A 273 -8.93 18.86 -29.76
C ASP A 273 -8.11 19.74 -28.81
N SER A 274 -7.14 20.44 -29.39
CA SER A 274 -6.20 21.31 -28.65
C SER A 274 -6.85 22.57 -28.11
N GLU A 275 -7.90 23.09 -28.77
CA GLU A 275 -8.61 24.28 -28.30
C GLU A 275 -9.44 23.99 -27.05
N ARG A 276 -10.07 22.82 -26.99
CA ARG A 276 -10.93 22.42 -25.88
C ARG A 276 -10.23 21.54 -24.84
N GLY A 277 -8.96 21.19 -25.06
CA GLY A 277 -8.20 20.32 -24.16
C GLY A 277 -8.84 18.93 -24.05
N ARG A 278 -9.23 18.31 -25.15
CA ARG A 278 -9.86 16.97 -25.15
C ARG A 278 -9.09 15.99 -26.02
N ILE A 279 -8.96 14.76 -25.53
CA ILE A 279 -8.33 13.66 -26.25
C ILE A 279 -9.30 12.49 -26.23
N SER A 280 -9.65 11.96 -27.41
CA SER A 280 -10.50 10.77 -27.54
C SER A 280 -9.62 9.55 -27.79
N LEU A 281 -9.86 8.50 -27.02
CA LEU A 281 -9.10 7.26 -27.05
C LEU A 281 -9.94 6.09 -27.54
N GLY A 282 -9.29 5.13 -28.20
CA GLY A 282 -9.81 3.82 -28.57
C GLY A 282 -9.00 2.71 -27.89
N TRP A 283 -9.64 1.60 -27.53
CA TRP A 283 -8.94 0.46 -26.91
C TRP A 283 -8.18 -0.33 -27.98
N VAL A 284 -6.88 -0.56 -27.74
CA VAL A 284 -6.05 -1.47 -28.54
C VAL A 284 -5.78 -2.71 -27.69
N GLY A 285 -6.55 -3.77 -27.93
CA GLY A 285 -6.37 -5.06 -27.29
C GLY A 285 -6.01 -6.09 -28.35
N ASP A 286 -5.19 -7.07 -27.97
CA ASP A 286 -4.97 -8.23 -28.83
C ASP A 286 -6.31 -8.90 -29.15
N ARG A 287 -6.54 -9.17 -30.44
CA ARG A 287 -7.69 -9.96 -30.91
C ARG A 287 -7.58 -11.40 -30.46
#